data_AF-A0AAD0YS66-F1
#
_entry.id   AF-A0AAD0YS66-F1
#
_cell.length_a   1.000
_cell.length_b   1.000
_cell.length_c   1.000
_cell.angle_alpha   90.00
_cell.angle_beta   90.00
_cell.angle_gamma   90.00
#
_symmetry.space_group_name_H-M   'P 1'
#
loop_
_entity.id
_entity.type
_entity.pdbx_description
1 polymer ?
#
loop_
_entity_poly.entity_id
_entity_poly.type
_entity_poly.pdbx_seq_one_letter_code
_entity_poly.pdbx_strand_id
1 'polypeptide(L)'
;MRKIVFTGIAVLGGLAASHAQCKTVSAITENFDTWKDINKCWTAQSGKGMLYASDKRIIFYSMNNPGENMYLVTPKIKAGTYTLSLDLSDNGGETTWEFFSINSTTDPTSYVSIAKPSKITGDKKTLHISLKKDSFLGLKVMLNGVHQAVYVDNFSLKPKQ
;
A
#
# COMPACT_ATOMS: atom_id res chain seq x y z
N MET A 1 -40.93 40.02 23.50
CA MET A 1 -39.71 39.91 22.68
C MET A 1 -38.91 38.68 23.10
N ARG A 2 -38.84 37.65 22.26
CA ARG A 2 -37.66 36.79 22.03
C ARG A 2 -38.01 35.71 21.01
N LYS A 3 -37.35 35.80 19.86
CA LYS A 3 -37.27 34.81 18.78
C LYS A 3 -36.50 33.60 19.31
N ILE A 4 -36.88 32.37 18.96
CA ILE A 4 -35.92 31.34 18.51
C ILE A 4 -36.62 30.42 17.50
N VAL A 5 -36.14 30.44 16.27
CA VAL A 5 -36.41 29.48 15.20
C VAL A 5 -35.40 28.34 15.40
N PHE A 6 -35.86 27.09 15.50
CA PHE A 6 -35.00 25.91 15.46
C PHE A 6 -35.36 25.06 14.23
N THR A 7 -34.78 25.44 13.08
CA THR A 7 -34.64 24.57 11.92
C THR A 7 -33.38 23.72 12.14
N GLY A 8 -33.55 22.56 12.78
CA GLY A 8 -32.50 21.56 12.89
C GLY A 8 -32.51 20.65 11.67
N ILE A 9 -31.80 21.04 10.60
CA ILE A 9 -31.41 20.09 9.54
C ILE A 9 -30.21 19.32 10.08
N ALA A 10 -30.46 18.13 10.61
CA ALA A 10 -29.40 17.15 10.84
C ALA A 10 -29.04 16.52 9.48
N VAL A 11 -28.07 17.11 8.77
CA VAL A 11 -27.37 16.41 7.70
C VAL A 11 -26.46 15.37 8.38
N LEU A 12 -27.00 14.19 8.67
CA LEU A 12 -26.20 12.98 8.92
C LEU A 12 -25.71 12.47 7.56
N GLY A 13 -24.84 13.25 6.94
CA GLY A 13 -24.25 12.98 5.64
C GLY A 13 -22.86 12.37 5.77
N GLY A 14 -22.81 11.05 5.72
CA GLY A 14 -21.74 10.32 5.03
C GLY A 14 -20.33 10.35 5.64
N LEU A 15 -20.10 9.50 6.63
CA LEU A 15 -18.76 8.91 6.87
C LEU A 15 -18.60 7.56 6.15
N ALA A 16 -19.26 7.39 4.99
CA ALA A 16 -19.17 6.18 4.19
C ALA A 16 -18.39 6.46 2.88
N ALA A 17 -17.17 5.93 2.85
CA ALA A 17 -16.43 5.48 1.68
C ALA A 17 -15.76 6.53 0.75
N SER A 18 -14.67 7.15 1.22
CA SER A 18 -13.64 7.70 0.31
C SER A 18 -13.03 6.65 -0.63
N HIS A 19 -13.08 5.36 -0.26
CA HIS A 19 -12.62 4.22 -1.05
C HIS A 19 -13.61 3.76 -2.14
N ALA A 20 -14.90 4.14 -2.07
CA ALA A 20 -15.91 3.71 -3.05
C ALA A 20 -15.69 4.29 -4.46
N GLN A 21 -14.81 5.29 -4.60
CA GLN A 21 -14.48 5.92 -5.88
C GLN A 21 -13.32 5.23 -6.62
N CYS A 22 -12.66 4.26 -5.99
CA CYS A 22 -11.47 3.61 -6.55
C CYS A 22 -11.89 2.50 -7.53
N LYS A 23 -11.74 2.78 -8.82
CA LYS A 23 -12.06 1.83 -9.89
C LYS A 23 -11.02 0.71 -9.94
N THR A 24 -11.45 -0.48 -10.33
CA THR A 24 -10.52 -1.55 -10.69
C THR A 24 -9.68 -1.11 -11.90
N VAL A 25 -8.36 -1.19 -11.77
CA VAL A 25 -7.40 -0.79 -12.82
C VAL A 25 -6.73 -2.00 -13.46
N SER A 26 -6.19 -1.82 -14.67
CA SER A 26 -5.38 -2.83 -15.37
C SER A 26 -3.92 -2.42 -15.51
N ALA A 27 -3.52 -1.27 -14.96
CA ALA A 27 -2.15 -0.82 -14.94
C ALA A 27 -1.95 0.17 -13.79
N ILE A 28 -0.72 0.26 -13.29
CA ILE A 28 -0.29 1.27 -12.33
C ILE A 28 1.06 1.80 -12.82
N THR A 29 1.24 3.11 -12.77
CA THR A 29 2.53 3.77 -12.93
C THR A 29 2.57 4.87 -11.88
N GLU A 30 3.30 4.63 -10.79
CA GLU A 30 3.35 5.52 -9.64
C GLU A 30 4.80 5.69 -9.18
N ASN A 31 5.26 6.94 -9.20
CA ASN A 31 6.59 7.33 -8.72
C ASN A 31 6.50 8.17 -7.43
N PHE A 32 5.31 8.29 -6.85
CA PHE A 32 5.02 8.93 -5.57
C PHE A 32 5.47 10.40 -5.43
N ASP A 33 5.99 11.03 -6.49
CA ASP A 33 6.52 12.40 -6.50
C ASP A 33 5.50 13.44 -6.02
N THR A 34 4.22 13.15 -6.28
CA THR A 34 3.09 14.07 -6.02
C THR A 34 2.36 13.76 -4.70
N TRP A 35 2.73 12.67 -4.03
CA TRP A 35 2.04 12.23 -2.82
C TRP A 35 2.52 13.04 -1.62
N LYS A 36 1.59 13.77 -0.99
CA LYS A 36 1.78 14.40 0.32
C LYS A 36 1.33 13.51 1.47
N ASP A 37 0.37 12.65 1.17
CA ASP A 37 -0.17 11.60 2.02
C ASP A 37 -0.34 10.34 1.17
N ILE A 38 -0.56 9.19 1.80
CA ILE A 38 -0.92 7.97 1.08
C ILE A 38 -2.19 8.24 0.28
N ASN A 39 -2.13 8.00 -1.04
CA ASN A 39 -3.26 8.22 -1.93
C ASN A 39 -4.49 7.43 -1.45
N LYS A 40 -5.68 8.06 -1.50
CA LYS A 40 -6.94 7.47 -1.00
C LYS A 40 -7.34 6.11 -1.59
N CYS A 41 -6.78 5.73 -2.75
CA CYS A 41 -7.05 4.44 -3.38
C CYS A 41 -6.02 3.36 -3.03
N TRP A 42 -5.02 3.72 -2.25
CA TRP A 42 -4.07 2.81 -1.65
C TRP A 42 -4.39 2.65 -0.16
N THR A 43 -4.06 1.50 0.39
CA THR A 43 -4.23 1.24 1.82
C THR A 43 -2.86 1.05 2.46
N ALA A 44 -2.58 1.85 3.48
CA ALA A 44 -1.40 1.71 4.32
C ALA A 44 -1.80 1.07 5.66
N GLN A 45 -1.11 0.01 6.04
CA GLN A 45 -1.25 -0.64 7.34
C GLN A 45 0.12 -0.66 8.01
N SER A 46 0.37 0.27 8.93
CA SER A 46 1.68 0.44 9.55
C SER A 46 1.89 -0.39 10.82
N GLY A 47 0.85 -1.07 11.32
CA GLY A 47 0.92 -1.70 12.64
C GLY A 47 1.32 -0.68 13.71
N LYS A 48 2.39 -0.97 14.46
CA LYS A 48 3.00 -0.02 15.42
C LYS A 48 4.15 0.80 14.83
N GLY A 49 4.55 0.54 13.58
CA GLY A 49 5.51 1.37 12.85
C GLY A 49 4.82 2.59 12.21
N MET A 50 5.52 3.25 11.30
CA MET A 50 4.97 4.28 10.43
C MET A 50 5.05 3.87 8.98
N LEU A 51 3.99 4.17 8.22
CA LEU A 51 3.94 4.00 6.78
C LEU A 51 3.37 5.28 6.17
N TYR A 52 4.18 6.01 5.41
CA TYR A 52 3.82 7.34 4.92
C TYR A 52 4.51 7.67 3.60
N ALA A 53 3.99 8.68 2.91
CA ALA A 53 4.64 9.27 1.74
C ALA A 53 5.43 10.51 2.18
N SER A 54 6.71 10.59 1.80
CA SER A 54 7.58 11.75 2.03
C SER A 54 8.75 11.66 1.06
N ASP A 55 9.42 12.78 0.79
CA ASP A 55 10.68 12.80 0.01
C ASP A 55 10.57 12.04 -1.31
N LYS A 56 9.41 12.17 -1.95
CA LYS A 56 9.05 11.56 -3.25
C LYS A 56 9.09 10.03 -3.26
N ARG A 57 8.82 9.40 -2.12
CA ARG A 57 8.80 7.93 -1.99
C ARG A 57 7.84 7.50 -0.89
N ILE A 58 7.55 6.20 -0.83
CA ILE A 58 6.89 5.61 0.34
C ILE A 58 7.94 5.14 1.33
N ILE A 59 7.74 5.47 2.61
CA ILE A 59 8.64 5.15 3.70
C ILE A 59 7.94 4.22 4.68
N PHE A 60 8.52 3.06 4.89
CA PHE A 60 8.21 2.13 5.97
C PHE A 60 9.24 2.34 7.06
N TYR A 61 8.81 2.70 8.28
CA TYR A 61 9.73 3.06 9.36
C TYR A 61 9.38 2.34 10.66
N SER A 62 10.34 1.63 11.24
CA SER A 62 10.08 0.82 12.44
C SER A 62 9.92 1.66 13.71
N MET A 63 10.45 2.89 13.75
CA MET A 63 10.61 3.65 15.00
C MET A 63 11.27 2.77 16.07
N ASN A 64 10.56 2.49 17.16
CA ASN A 64 11.00 1.61 18.26
C ASN A 64 10.31 0.24 18.24
N ASN A 65 9.65 -0.13 17.14
CA ASN A 65 8.82 -1.33 17.00
C ASN A 65 9.37 -2.26 15.89
N PRO A 66 10.52 -2.92 16.10
CA PRO A 66 11.05 -3.91 15.17
C PRO A 66 10.15 -5.14 15.07
N GLY A 67 10.25 -5.87 13.96
CA GLY A 67 9.53 -7.13 13.72
C GLY A 67 8.05 -6.96 13.36
N GLU A 68 7.56 -5.72 13.26
CA GLU A 68 6.20 -5.44 12.81
C GLU A 68 6.08 -5.62 11.29
N ASN A 69 5.02 -6.29 10.86
CA ASN A 69 4.68 -6.40 9.45
C ASN A 69 3.87 -5.16 9.04
N MET A 70 4.36 -4.47 8.02
CA MET A 70 3.69 -3.31 7.45
C MET A 70 3.30 -3.58 6.01
N TYR A 71 2.19 -3.01 5.57
CA TYR A 71 1.59 -3.31 4.28
C TYR A 71 1.22 -2.05 3.52
N LEU A 72 1.70 -1.94 2.28
CA LEU A 72 1.17 -1.02 1.29
C LEU A 72 0.37 -1.82 0.27
N VAL A 73 -0.91 -1.51 0.13
CA VAL A 73 -1.82 -2.23 -0.75
C VAL A 73 -2.31 -1.31 -1.86
N THR A 74 -2.24 -1.80 -3.10
CA THR A 74 -2.66 -1.09 -4.31
C THR A 74 -4.19 -0.88 -4.34
N PRO A 75 -4.72 -0.09 -5.29
CA PRO A 75 -6.10 -0.23 -5.73
C PRO A 75 -6.37 -1.64 -6.27
N LYS A 76 -7.64 -1.99 -6.47
CA LYS A 76 -8.02 -3.29 -7.02
C LYS A 76 -7.52 -3.41 -8.46
N ILE A 77 -6.90 -4.54 -8.78
CA ILE A 77 -6.33 -4.85 -10.09
C ILE A 77 -7.23 -5.86 -10.79
N LYS A 78 -7.44 -5.69 -12.10
CA LYS A 78 -8.17 -6.68 -12.92
C LYS A 78 -7.42 -8.02 -12.97
N ALA A 79 -8.16 -9.11 -13.12
CA ALA A 79 -7.58 -10.40 -13.48
C ALA A 79 -6.71 -10.28 -14.75
N GLY A 80 -5.59 -11.00 -14.80
CA GLY A 80 -4.66 -10.93 -15.92
C GLY A 80 -3.23 -11.29 -15.58
N THR A 81 -2.35 -11.25 -16.58
CA THR A 81 -0.91 -11.46 -16.44
C THR A 81 -0.17 -10.13 -16.54
N TYR A 82 0.81 -9.92 -15.67
CA TYR A 82 1.46 -8.62 -15.53
C TYR A 82 2.97 -8.74 -15.33
N THR A 83 3.66 -7.68 -15.71
CA THR A 83 5.00 -7.36 -15.22
C THR A 83 4.87 -6.29 -14.15
N LEU A 84 5.22 -6.67 -12.91
CA LEU A 84 5.32 -5.80 -11.76
C LEU A 84 6.78 -5.40 -11.57
N SER A 85 7.06 -4.11 -11.38
CA SER A 85 8.39 -3.63 -11.00
C SER A 85 8.32 -2.48 -10.02
N LEU A 86 9.33 -2.36 -9.18
CA LEU A 86 9.47 -1.29 -8.19
C LEU A 86 10.92 -1.21 -7.73
N ASP A 87 11.29 -0.05 -7.20
CA ASP A 87 12.58 0.15 -6.56
C ASP A 87 12.41 -0.01 -5.04
N LEU A 88 13.26 -0.85 -4.43
CA LEU A 88 13.26 -1.12 -3.00
C LEU A 88 14.67 -0.94 -2.44
N SER A 89 14.80 -0.04 -1.47
CA SER A 89 16.06 0.19 -0.74
C SER A 89 15.79 0.33 0.75
N ASP A 90 16.84 0.27 1.57
CA ASP A 90 16.77 0.48 3.01
C ASP A 90 17.95 1.30 3.52
N ASN A 91 17.88 1.70 4.79
CA ASN A 91 18.98 2.37 5.49
C ASN A 91 19.91 1.40 6.24
N GLY A 92 19.88 0.11 5.90
CA GLY A 92 20.71 -0.93 6.48
C GLY A 92 20.02 -1.85 7.50
N GLY A 93 20.76 -2.89 7.90
CA GLY A 93 20.35 -3.96 8.83
C GLY A 93 19.54 -5.08 8.16
N GLU A 94 18.65 -5.74 8.93
CA GLU A 94 17.87 -6.88 8.43
C GLU A 94 16.42 -6.47 8.11
N THR A 95 16.14 -6.33 6.83
CA THR A 95 14.83 -5.98 6.28
C THR A 95 14.40 -7.04 5.26
N THR A 96 13.10 -7.29 5.16
CA THR A 96 12.55 -8.20 4.15
C THR A 96 11.32 -7.62 3.48
N TRP A 97 11.08 -8.07 2.25
CA TRP A 97 9.88 -7.77 1.50
C TRP A 97 9.21 -9.05 1.01
N GLU A 98 7.88 -9.02 0.90
CA GLU A 98 7.05 -10.07 0.32
C GLU A 98 5.93 -9.42 -0.50
N PHE A 99 5.72 -9.92 -1.72
CA PHE A 99 4.56 -9.56 -2.52
C PHE A 99 3.48 -10.63 -2.41
N PHE A 100 2.24 -10.19 -2.28
CA PHE A 100 1.10 -11.07 -2.17
C PHE A 100 -0.13 -10.44 -2.84
N SER A 101 -1.15 -11.25 -3.06
CA SER A 101 -2.48 -10.78 -3.47
C SER A 101 -3.49 -10.99 -2.34
N ILE A 102 -4.45 -10.08 -2.21
CA ILE A 102 -5.60 -10.22 -1.30
C ILE A 102 -6.90 -9.91 -2.03
N ASN A 103 -7.98 -10.50 -1.52
CA ASN A 103 -9.32 -10.28 -2.06
C ASN A 103 -10.02 -9.09 -1.40
N SER A 104 -9.62 -8.75 -0.18
CA SER A 104 -10.10 -7.59 0.57
C SER A 104 -8.95 -6.97 1.37
N THR A 105 -8.90 -5.64 1.43
CA THR A 105 -7.94 -4.89 2.26
C THR A 105 -8.23 -5.00 3.77
N THR A 106 -9.44 -5.44 4.14
CA THR A 106 -9.87 -5.61 5.54
C THR A 106 -9.64 -7.01 6.09
N ASP A 107 -9.22 -7.96 5.26
CA ASP A 107 -8.96 -9.34 5.67
C ASP A 107 -7.51 -9.75 5.32
N PRO A 108 -6.55 -9.40 6.20
CA PRO A 108 -5.15 -9.70 5.99
C PRO A 108 -4.82 -11.18 6.20
N THR A 109 -5.78 -12.06 6.53
CA THR A 109 -5.52 -13.51 6.63
C THR A 109 -5.69 -14.23 5.29
N SER A 110 -6.33 -13.56 4.32
CA SER A 110 -6.67 -14.14 3.01
C SER A 110 -5.58 -14.00 1.94
N TYR A 111 -4.34 -13.67 2.32
CA TYR A 111 -3.30 -13.40 1.33
C TYR A 111 -2.78 -14.67 0.64
N VAL A 112 -2.53 -14.54 -0.66
CA VAL A 112 -1.83 -15.54 -1.47
C VAL A 112 -0.47 -14.96 -1.85
N SER A 113 0.60 -15.53 -1.31
CA SER A 113 1.98 -15.11 -1.59
C SER A 113 2.28 -15.25 -3.09
N ILE A 114 2.83 -14.19 -3.68
CA ILE A 114 3.27 -14.12 -5.08
C ILE A 114 4.79 -14.32 -5.16
N ALA A 115 5.52 -13.73 -4.23
CA ALA A 115 6.95 -13.89 -4.09
C ALA A 115 7.27 -14.16 -2.62
N LYS A 116 8.12 -15.17 -2.38
CA LYS A 116 8.56 -15.51 -1.03
C LYS A 116 9.27 -14.31 -0.38
N PRO A 117 9.20 -14.17 0.95
CA PRO A 117 9.97 -13.19 1.68
C PRO A 117 11.44 -13.24 1.30
N SER A 118 12.02 -12.09 0.97
CA SER A 118 13.45 -11.98 0.64
C SER A 118 14.04 -10.68 1.16
N LYS A 119 15.35 -10.69 1.38
CA LYS A 119 16.08 -9.52 1.88
C LYS A 119 16.03 -8.37 0.87
N ILE A 120 15.94 -7.14 1.37
CA ILE A 120 16.10 -5.95 0.54
C ILE A 120 17.59 -5.69 0.31
N THR A 121 17.95 -5.43 -0.95
CA THR A 121 19.35 -5.30 -1.38
C THR A 121 19.64 -3.95 -2.06
N GLY A 122 18.64 -3.08 -2.19
CA GLY A 122 18.76 -1.81 -2.93
C GLY A 122 18.45 -1.89 -4.42
N ASP A 123 18.27 -3.09 -4.98
CA ASP A 123 18.01 -3.26 -6.40
C ASP A 123 16.54 -3.13 -6.77
N LYS A 124 16.29 -2.68 -8.00
CA LYS A 124 14.99 -2.79 -8.66
C LYS A 124 14.51 -4.24 -8.66
N LYS A 125 13.27 -4.45 -8.22
CA LYS A 125 12.60 -5.75 -8.25
C LYS A 125 11.67 -5.82 -9.46
N THR A 126 11.69 -6.95 -10.16
CA THR A 126 10.79 -7.23 -11.29
C THR A 126 10.22 -8.63 -11.14
N LEU A 127 8.89 -8.74 -11.19
CA LEU A 127 8.14 -9.97 -11.03
C LEU A 127 7.15 -10.15 -12.18
N HIS A 128 6.97 -11.40 -12.61
CA HIS A 128 5.90 -11.79 -13.52
C HIS A 128 4.80 -12.47 -12.72
N ILE A 129 3.61 -11.88 -12.72
CA ILE A 129 2.52 -12.30 -11.84
C ILE A 129 1.28 -12.62 -12.66
N SER A 130 0.44 -13.51 -12.15
CA SER A 130 -0.83 -13.89 -12.77
C SER A 130 -1.94 -13.83 -11.73
N LEU A 131 -2.95 -12.99 -11.97
CA LEU A 131 -4.12 -12.83 -11.12
C LEU A 131 -5.31 -13.57 -11.75
N LYS A 132 -5.80 -14.60 -11.06
CA LYS A 132 -6.93 -15.44 -11.53
C LYS A 132 -8.28 -14.72 -11.47
N LYS A 133 -8.38 -13.67 -10.67
CA LYS A 133 -9.57 -12.83 -10.48
C LYS A 133 -9.12 -11.42 -10.09
N ASP A 134 -10.06 -10.49 -10.06
CA ASP A 134 -9.77 -9.13 -9.60
C ASP A 134 -9.35 -9.15 -8.12
N SER A 135 -8.15 -8.65 -7.85
CA SER A 135 -7.50 -8.72 -6.54
C SER A 135 -6.68 -7.46 -6.28
N PHE A 136 -6.42 -7.16 -5.02
CA PHE A 136 -5.45 -6.14 -4.64
C PHE A 136 -4.06 -6.79 -4.57
N LEU A 137 -3.02 -6.00 -4.84
CA LEU A 137 -1.64 -6.41 -4.59
C LEU A 137 -1.14 -5.73 -3.33
N GLY A 138 -0.46 -6.49 -2.47
CA GLY A 138 0.15 -5.97 -1.27
C GLY A 138 1.66 -6.16 -1.30
N LEU A 139 2.38 -5.10 -0.91
CA LEU A 139 3.77 -5.17 -0.51
C LEU A 139 3.82 -5.24 1.01
N LYS A 140 4.29 -6.36 1.54
CA LYS A 140 4.61 -6.54 2.95
C LYS A 140 6.08 -6.22 3.15
N VAL A 141 6.37 -5.40 4.15
CA VAL A 141 7.74 -5.09 4.58
C VAL A 141 7.86 -5.40 6.06
N MET A 142 8.97 -6.02 6.44
CA MET A 142 9.34 -6.26 7.82
C MET A 142 10.74 -5.70 8.07
N LEU A 143 10.89 -4.93 9.15
CA LEU A 143 12.16 -4.32 9.57
C LEU A 143 12.48 -4.84 10.98
N ASN A 144 13.59 -5.55 11.14
CA ASN A 144 13.93 -6.24 12.39
C ASN A 144 14.73 -5.38 13.40
N GLY A 145 15.09 -4.16 13.02
CA GLY A 145 15.86 -3.21 13.83
C GLY A 145 15.09 -1.95 14.19
N VAL A 146 15.55 -1.29 15.25
CA VAL A 146 15.07 0.03 15.68
C VAL A 146 15.61 1.11 14.74
N HIS A 147 14.81 2.14 14.45
CA HIS A 147 15.11 3.25 13.54
C HIS A 147 15.52 2.81 12.12
N GLN A 148 15.02 1.65 11.68
CA GLN A 148 15.19 1.20 10.31
C GLN A 148 14.11 1.78 9.41
N ALA A 149 14.49 2.03 8.16
CA ALA A 149 13.60 2.52 7.12
C ALA A 149 13.77 1.70 5.85
N VAL A 150 12.66 1.42 5.18
CA VAL A 150 12.60 0.90 3.82
C VAL A 150 11.91 1.94 2.95
N TYR A 151 12.47 2.16 1.77
CA TYR A 151 12.02 3.14 0.80
C TYR A 151 11.51 2.43 -0.45
N VAL A 152 10.35 2.86 -0.93
CA VAL A 152 9.71 2.32 -2.13
C VAL A 152 9.46 3.43 -3.12
N ASP A 153 9.86 3.19 -4.37
CA ASP A 153 9.64 4.11 -5.47
C ASP A 153 9.37 3.38 -6.80
N ASN A 154 8.94 4.11 -7.82
CA ASN A 154 8.75 3.67 -9.20
C ASN A 154 7.91 2.38 -9.33
N PHE A 155 6.81 2.30 -8.58
CA PHE A 155 5.87 1.19 -8.64
C PHE A 155 5.15 1.18 -10.00
N SER A 156 5.38 0.12 -10.77
CA SER A 156 4.82 -0.07 -12.10
C SER A 156 4.21 -1.46 -12.21
N LEU A 157 2.95 -1.52 -12.64
CA LEU A 157 2.26 -2.74 -13.02
C LEU A 157 1.77 -2.58 -14.45
N LYS A 158 2.28 -3.40 -15.37
CA LYS A 158 1.91 -3.36 -16.80
C LYS A 158 1.38 -4.72 -17.24
N PRO A 159 0.26 -4.78 -17.98
CA PRO A 159 -0.19 -6.02 -18.61
C PRO A 159 0.92 -6.62 -19.46
N LYS A 160 1.09 -7.95 -19.42
CA LYS A 160 1.85 -8.64 -20.45
C LYS A 160 1.00 -8.70 -21.72
N GLN A 161 1.57 -8.25 -22.82
CA GLN A 161 1.01 -8.47 -24.16
C GLN A 161 1.19 -9.93 -24.56
#